data_AF-A0A9Q3BN48-F1
#
_entry.id   AF-A0A9Q3BN48-F1
#
_cell.length_a   1.000
_cell.length_b   1.000
_cell.length_c   1.000
_cell.angle_alpha   90.00
_cell.angle_beta   90.00
_cell.angle_gamma   90.00
#
_symmetry.space_group_name_H-M   'P 1'
#
loop_
_entity.id
_entity.type
_entity.pdbx_description
1 polymer ?
#
loop_
_entity_poly.entity_id
_entity_poly.type
_entity_poly.pdbx_seq_one_letter_code
_entity_poly.pdbx_strand_id
1 'polypeptide(L)'
;MLHWHQKYQLPSLLSIPGELALFISVDWFNTHGGSSHLVRIGPIMLICLNLPQNERLQPHNVHVPGVIPGAKEPTSLQLNCLLIPLIKGLKEPWLGSLYSPTSRGPSGSFIHVAILMAIANVVSMHKLTGLISQ
;
A
#
# COMPACT_ATOMS: atom_id res chain seq x y z
N MET A 1 1.30 5.87 33.64
CA MET A 1 1.60 7.24 33.17
C MET A 1 2.75 7.11 32.17
N LEU A 2 2.47 6.72 30.92
CA LEU A 2 2.29 7.63 29.80
C LEU A 2 1.19 7.09 28.86
N HIS A 3 0.06 7.79 28.83
CA HIS A 3 -1.00 7.59 27.86
C HIS A 3 -0.56 8.21 26.53
N TRP A 4 -0.07 7.39 25.60
CA TRP A 4 0.07 7.78 24.20
C TRP A 4 -1.27 7.60 23.47
N HIS A 5 -2.27 8.37 23.88
CA HIS A 5 -3.46 8.63 23.09
C HIS A 5 -3.39 10.08 22.59
N GLN A 6 -2.74 10.28 21.45
CA GLN A 6 -2.93 11.48 20.65
C GLN A 6 -2.71 11.11 19.17
N LYS A 7 -3.78 10.67 18.50
CA LYS A 7 -4.65 11.55 17.69
C LYS A 7 -3.92 12.13 16.47
N TYR A 8 -3.28 11.28 15.68
CA TYR A 8 -3.38 11.46 14.24
C TYR A 8 -4.79 11.00 13.85
N GLN A 9 -5.77 11.89 13.99
CA GLN A 9 -6.99 11.75 13.19
C GLN A 9 -6.52 11.85 11.73
N LEU A 10 -6.24 10.69 11.13
CA LEU A 10 -6.30 10.57 9.67
C LEU A 10 -7.63 11.24 9.28
N PRO A 11 -7.62 12.20 8.34
CA PRO A 11 -8.79 13.02 8.07
C PRO A 11 -9.99 12.13 7.78
N SER A 12 -11.18 12.72 7.87
CA SER A 12 -12.51 12.20 7.52
C SER A 12 -12.61 11.01 6.54
N LEU A 13 -11.68 10.86 5.58
CA LEU A 13 -11.47 9.70 4.70
C LEU A 13 -11.61 8.31 5.35
N LEU A 14 -11.15 8.08 6.58
CA LEU A 14 -11.29 6.74 7.19
C LEU A 14 -12.74 6.35 7.54
N SER A 15 -13.61 7.35 7.68
CA SER A 15 -14.97 7.19 8.21
C SER A 15 -16.05 7.64 7.23
N ILE A 16 -15.69 8.24 6.09
CA ILE A 16 -16.64 8.60 5.03
C ILE A 16 -16.94 7.34 4.20
N PRO A 17 -18.23 6.97 4.04
CA PRO A 17 -18.61 5.90 3.11
C PRO A 17 -18.11 6.18 1.69
N GLY A 18 -17.47 5.19 1.08
CA GLY A 18 -16.91 5.34 -0.26
C GLY A 18 -15.48 5.88 -0.30
N GLU A 19 -14.93 6.36 0.82
CA GLU A 19 -13.52 6.77 0.89
C GLU A 19 -12.66 5.62 1.41
N LEU A 20 -11.78 5.09 0.55
CA LEU A 20 -10.84 4.03 0.90
C LEU A 20 -9.43 4.61 1.04
N ALA A 21 -8.91 4.54 2.25
CA ALA A 21 -7.54 4.87 2.54
C ALA A 21 -6.68 3.61 2.51
N LEU A 22 -5.57 3.66 1.77
CA LEU A 22 -4.58 2.61 1.70
C LEU A 22 -3.26 3.09 2.29
N PHE A 23 -2.46 2.16 2.81
CA PHE A 23 -1.01 2.36 2.87
C PHE A 23 -0.33 1.39 1.91
N ILE A 24 0.77 1.85 1.32
CA ILE A 24 1.66 1.04 0.50
C ILE A 24 2.86 0.61 1.33
N SER A 25 3.25 -0.65 1.20
CA SER A 25 4.48 -1.15 1.79
C SER A 25 5.34 -1.90 0.79
N VAL A 26 6.65 -1.68 0.88
CA VAL A 26 7.67 -2.37 0.08
C VAL A 26 8.77 -2.77 1.03
N ASP A 27 9.00 -4.06 1.23
CA ASP A 27 10.09 -4.54 2.09
C ASP A 27 10.87 -5.67 1.46
N TRP A 28 12.19 -5.62 1.56
CA TRP A 28 13.12 -6.51 0.86
C TRP A 28 13.64 -7.61 1.80
N PHE A 29 12.77 -8.54 2.18
CA PHE A 29 13.12 -9.56 3.18
C PHE A 29 13.75 -10.81 2.55
N ASN A 30 14.53 -11.52 3.36
CA ASN A 30 15.10 -12.81 3.00
C ASN A 30 14.04 -13.90 3.22
N THR A 31 13.76 -14.69 2.20
CA THR A 31 12.74 -15.76 2.27
C THR A 31 13.27 -17.04 2.91
N HIS A 32 14.59 -17.19 3.07
CA HIS A 32 15.22 -18.25 3.83
C HIS A 32 15.75 -17.69 5.15
N GLY A 33 15.30 -18.26 6.27
CA GLY A 33 15.63 -17.84 7.65
C GLY A 33 17.10 -17.99 8.09
N GLY A 34 18.05 -18.06 7.16
CA GLY A 34 19.48 -18.14 7.45
C GLY A 34 20.34 -18.04 6.19
N SER A 35 21.37 -17.17 6.25
CA SER A 35 22.64 -17.09 5.47
C SER A 35 22.63 -17.16 3.93
N SER A 36 21.50 -17.47 3.28
CA SER A 36 21.34 -17.42 1.83
C SER A 36 21.12 -15.98 1.39
N HIS A 37 22.16 -15.32 0.87
CA HIS A 37 22.04 -13.99 0.27
C HIS A 37 21.32 -14.01 -1.09
N LEU A 38 20.93 -15.19 -1.57
CA LEU A 38 20.59 -15.43 -2.98
C LEU A 38 19.11 -15.20 -3.30
N VAL A 39 18.20 -15.33 -2.33
CA VAL A 39 16.75 -15.24 -2.58
C VAL A 39 16.09 -14.24 -1.64
N ARG A 40 16.12 -12.98 -2.06
CA ARG A 40 15.34 -11.90 -1.47
C ARG A 40 14.15 -11.59 -2.36
N ILE A 41 13.04 -11.23 -1.74
CA ILE A 41 11.80 -10.88 -2.43
C ILE A 41 11.27 -9.60 -1.81
N GLY A 42 10.85 -8.67 -2.67
CA GLY A 42 10.15 -7.47 -2.25
C GLY A 42 8.71 -7.48 -2.72
N PRO A 43 7.72 -7.89 -1.91
CA PRO A 43 6.33 -7.63 -2.26
C PRO A 43 6.04 -6.13 -2.16
N ILE A 44 5.33 -5.62 -3.16
CA ILE A 44 4.60 -4.36 -3.04
C ILE A 44 3.25 -4.75 -2.45
N MET A 45 2.89 -4.19 -1.31
CA MET A 45 1.64 -4.49 -0.61
C MET A 45 0.79 -3.23 -0.50
N LEU A 46 -0.52 -3.39 -0.67
CA LEU A 46 -1.54 -2.39 -0.42
C LEU A 46 -2.45 -2.91 0.69
N ILE A 47 -2.63 -2.10 1.72
CA ILE A 47 -3.41 -2.47 2.90
C ILE A 47 -4.46 -1.40 3.16
N CYS A 48 -5.71 -1.82 3.34
CA CYS A 48 -6.83 -0.94 3.65
C CYS A 48 -6.80 -0.47 5.11
N LEU A 49 -6.70 0.84 5.32
CA LEU A 49 -6.68 1.48 6.63
C LEU A 49 -8.07 1.58 7.26
N ASN A 50 -9.15 1.50 6.46
CA ASN A 50 -10.53 1.52 6.95
C ASN A 50 -10.92 0.24 7.71
N LEU A 51 -10.15 -0.84 7.56
CA LEU A 51 -10.37 -2.07 8.33
C LEU A 51 -9.90 -1.92 9.78
N PRO A 52 -10.53 -2.65 10.73
CA PRO A 52 -10.03 -2.79 12.09
C PRO A 52 -8.57 -3.25 12.12
N GLN A 53 -7.79 -2.77 13.08
CA GLN A 53 -6.34 -2.98 13.10
C GLN A 53 -5.91 -4.45 13.03
N ASN A 54 -6.65 -5.35 13.69
CA ASN A 54 -6.41 -6.79 13.70
C ASN A 54 -6.75 -7.48 12.37
N GLU A 55 -7.53 -6.84 11.50
CA GLU A 55 -7.97 -7.37 10.21
C GLU A 55 -7.07 -6.92 9.06
N ARG A 56 -6.38 -5.79 9.19
CA ARG A 56 -5.63 -5.15 8.09
C ARG A 56 -4.59 -6.06 7.42
N LEU A 57 -3.87 -6.85 8.22
CA LEU A 57 -2.78 -7.71 7.76
C LEU A 57 -3.19 -9.17 7.60
N GLN A 58 -4.49 -9.48 7.67
CA GLN A 58 -4.95 -10.83 7.36
C GLN A 58 -4.67 -11.13 5.88
N PRO A 59 -4.24 -12.35 5.52
CA PRO A 59 -3.84 -12.68 4.15
C PRO A 59 -4.88 -12.33 3.07
N HIS A 60 -6.17 -12.38 3.42
CA HIS A 60 -7.28 -12.03 2.50
C HIS A 60 -7.53 -10.52 2.35
N ASN A 61 -6.93 -9.69 3.21
CA ASN A 61 -7.09 -8.23 3.20
C ASN A 61 -5.85 -7.48 2.69
N VAL A 62 -4.78 -8.21 2.36
CA VAL A 62 -3.55 -7.65 1.79
C VAL A 62 -3.56 -7.86 0.29
N HIS A 63 -3.58 -6.76 -0.47
CA HIS A 63 -3.48 -6.81 -1.92
C HIS A 63 -2.02 -6.67 -2.35
N VAL A 64 -1.49 -7.61 -3.13
CA VAL A 64 -0.10 -7.60 -3.60
C VAL A 64 -0.08 -7.31 -5.11
N PRO A 65 -0.04 -6.03 -5.54
CA PRO A 65 -0.05 -5.70 -6.97
C PRO A 65 1.22 -6.12 -7.72
N GLY A 66 2.31 -6.41 -7.01
CA GLY A 66 3.57 -6.78 -7.63
C GLY A 66 4.54 -7.42 -6.65
N VAL A 67 5.42 -8.25 -7.19
CA VAL A 67 6.51 -8.88 -6.46
C VAL A 67 7.78 -8.62 -7.23
N ILE A 68 8.78 -8.08 -6.55
CA ILE A 68 10.07 -7.78 -7.15
C ILE A 68 11.04 -8.92 -6.80
N PRO A 69 11.50 -9.71 -7.78
CA PRO A 69 12.42 -10.81 -7.52
C PRO A 69 13.89 -10.35 -7.49
N GLY A 70 14.72 -11.05 -6.71
CA GLY A 70 16.17 -11.03 -6.87
C GLY A 70 16.96 -10.79 -5.57
N ALA A 71 18.21 -11.23 -5.56
CA ALA A 71 19.11 -11.10 -4.41
C ALA A 71 19.37 -9.64 -3.98
N LYS A 72 19.22 -8.67 -4.90
CA LYS A 72 19.52 -7.25 -4.66
C LYS A 72 18.25 -6.41 -4.68
N GLU A 73 18.23 -5.40 -3.82
CA GLU A 73 17.17 -4.41 -3.81
C GLU A 73 17.14 -3.63 -5.14
N PRO A 74 15.96 -3.31 -5.69
CA PRO A 74 15.82 -2.63 -6.97
C PRO A 74 16.40 -1.22 -6.93
N THR A 75 16.85 -0.73 -8.08
CA THR A 75 17.14 0.69 -8.29
C THR A 75 15.86 1.53 -8.27
N SER A 76 15.97 2.85 -8.08
CA SER A 76 14.82 3.75 -8.15
C SER A 76 14.07 3.63 -9.48
N LEU A 77 14.80 3.49 -10.59
CA LEU A 77 14.20 3.30 -11.92
C LEU A 77 13.40 1.99 -11.99
N GLN A 78 13.97 0.89 -11.51
CA GLN A 78 13.28 -0.41 -11.48
C GLN A 78 12.03 -0.38 -10.60
N LEU A 79 12.12 0.26 -9.42
CA LEU A 79 10.97 0.44 -8.54
C LEU A 79 9.89 1.30 -9.22
N ASN A 80 10.26 2.41 -9.84
CA ASN A 80 9.34 3.29 -10.56
C ASN A 80 8.64 2.57 -11.71
N CYS A 81 9.34 1.74 -12.48
CA CYS A 81 8.73 0.91 -13.53
C CYS A 81 7.59 0.03 -12.99
N LEU A 82 7.69 -0.43 -11.75
CA LEU A 82 6.67 -1.27 -11.11
C LEU A 82 5.56 -0.45 -10.44
N LEU A 83 5.87 0.77 -9.97
CA LEU A 83 4.88 1.67 -9.38
C LEU A 83 4.03 2.38 -10.44
N ILE A 84 4.56 2.66 -11.64
CA ILE A 84 3.82 3.31 -12.74
C ILE A 84 2.46 2.64 -13.04
N PRO A 85 2.36 1.31 -13.28
CA PRO A 85 1.08 0.67 -13.55
C PRO A 85 0.12 0.77 -12.36
N LEU A 86 0.64 0.66 -11.14
CA LEU A 86 -0.15 0.83 -9.92
C LEU A 86 -0.72 2.25 -9.82
N ILE A 87 0.12 3.28 -10.01
CA ILE A 87 -0.29 4.69 -9.97
C ILE A 87 -1.32 4.97 -11.07
N LYS A 88 -1.13 4.42 -12.28
CA LYS A 88 -2.11 4.53 -13.37
C LYS A 88 -3.45 3.93 -12.98
N GLY A 89 -3.47 2.73 -12.39
CA GLY A 89 -4.69 2.08 -11.91
C GLY A 89 -5.38 2.85 -10.77
N LEU A 90 -4.62 3.59 -9.97
CA LEU A 90 -5.16 4.42 -8.89
C LEU A 90 -5.65 5.79 -9.34
N LYS A 91 -5.35 6.22 -10.57
CA LYS A 91 -5.72 7.55 -11.06
C LYS A 91 -7.24 7.74 -11.18
N GLU A 92 -7.94 6.73 -11.68
CA GLU A 92 -9.39 6.76 -11.79
C GLU A 92 -10.08 6.78 -10.42
N PRO A 93 -9.81 5.83 -9.51
CA PRO A 93 -10.44 5.86 -8.19
C PRO A 93 -9.94 7.03 -7.33
N TRP A 94 -8.79 7.66 -7.60
CA TRP A 94 -8.40 8.91 -6.93
C TRP A 94 -9.37 10.06 -7.25
N LEU A 95 -9.83 10.17 -8.50
CA LEU A 95 -10.82 11.17 -8.92
C LEU A 95 -12.26 10.77 -8.57
N GLY A 96 -12.44 9.54 -8.10
CA GLY A 96 -13.73 8.94 -7.82
C GLY A 96 -14.24 8.14 -9.01
N SER A 97 -14.59 6.88 -8.76
CA SER A 97 -15.16 6.00 -9.77
C SER A 97 -16.40 5.27 -9.26
N LEU A 98 -17.39 5.10 -10.15
CA LEU A 98 -18.58 4.33 -9.86
C LEU A 98 -18.25 2.84 -9.95
N TYR A 99 -18.29 2.16 -8.80
CA TYR A 99 -18.16 0.71 -8.74
C TYR A 99 -19.49 0.03 -8.98
N SER A 100 -19.43 -1.17 -9.56
CA SER A 100 -20.60 -1.95 -9.94
C SER A 100 -21.55 -2.19 -8.77
N PRO A 101 -22.87 -2.26 -9.05
CA PRO A 101 -23.86 -2.67 -8.08
C PRO A 101 -23.46 -3.91 -7.30
N THR A 102 -23.68 -3.86 -5.99
CA THR A 102 -23.54 -5.04 -5.12
C THR A 102 -24.91 -5.40 -4.56
N SER A 103 -25.06 -6.60 -3.98
CA SER A 103 -26.31 -7.00 -3.32
C SER A 103 -26.76 -6.01 -2.22
N ARG A 104 -25.83 -5.24 -1.62
CA ARG A 104 -26.15 -4.22 -0.60
C ARG A 104 -26.29 -2.80 -1.17
N GLY A 105 -25.91 -2.59 -2.43
CA GLY A 105 -25.92 -1.30 -3.11
C GLY A 105 -26.29 -1.48 -4.58
N PRO A 106 -27.58 -1.69 -4.91
CA PRO A 106 -28.03 -1.99 -6.27
C PRO A 106 -27.81 -0.83 -7.27
N SER A 107 -27.56 0.38 -6.77
CA SER A 107 -27.21 1.55 -7.59
C SER A 107 -25.70 1.70 -7.85
N GLY A 108 -24.88 0.77 -7.35
CA GLY A 108 -23.43 0.93 -7.29
C GLY A 108 -23.00 1.83 -6.13
N SER A 109 -21.70 2.08 -6.03
CA SER A 109 -21.15 2.98 -5.02
C SER A 109 -20.04 3.81 -5.63
N PHE A 110 -20.07 5.10 -5.36
CA PHE A 110 -18.97 5.97 -5.75
C PHE A 110 -17.84 5.78 -4.75
N ILE A 111 -16.66 5.39 -5.24
CA ILE A 111 -15.52 5.08 -4.40
C ILE A 111 -14.36 5.98 -4.79
N HIS A 112 -13.76 6.60 -3.78
CA HIS A 112 -12.47 7.24 -3.86
C HIS A 112 -11.41 6.39 -3.19
N VAL A 113 -10.23 6.31 -3.78
CA VAL A 113 -9.09 5.57 -3.22
C VAL A 113 -7.88 6.48 -3.11
N ALA A 114 -7.29 6.56 -1.92
CA ALA A 114 -6.11 7.35 -1.64
C ALA A 114 -5.02 6.53 -0.92
N ILE A 115 -3.77 6.62 -1.37
CA ILE A 115 -2.62 6.14 -0.59
C ILE A 115 -2.21 7.25 0.38
N LEU A 116 -2.39 7.02 1.68
CA LEU A 116 -2.11 8.03 2.72
C LEU A 116 -0.73 7.85 3.38
N MET A 117 -0.16 6.66 3.27
CA MET A 117 1.08 6.31 3.97
C MET A 117 1.92 5.34 3.14
N ALA A 118 3.24 5.49 3.24
CA ALA A 118 4.23 4.55 2.75
C ALA A 118 5.01 3.97 3.93
N ILE A 119 5.15 2.64 3.99
CA ILE A 119 5.93 1.93 5.02
C ILE A 119 6.96 1.04 4.34
N ALA A 120 8.23 1.31 4.57
CA ALA A 120 9.32 0.49 4.06
C ALA A 120 10.53 0.62 4.99
N ASN A 121 11.55 -0.22 4.77
CA ASN A 121 12.87 0.03 5.36
C ASN A 121 13.45 1.37 4.83
N VAL A 122 14.45 1.93 5.51
CA VAL A 122 14.99 3.28 5.19
C VAL A 122 15.42 3.43 3.73
N VAL A 123 16.10 2.43 3.17
CA VAL A 123 16.61 2.47 1.80
C VAL A 123 15.46 2.45 0.79
N SER A 124 14.49 1.55 0.99
CA SER A 124 13.31 1.43 0.15
C SER A 124 12.37 2.64 0.30
N MET A 125 12.26 3.24 1.49
CA MET A 125 11.48 4.46 1.74
C MET A 125 11.99 5.61 0.88
N HIS A 126 13.29 5.86 0.88
CA HIS A 126 13.85 6.96 0.10
C HIS A 126 13.52 6.84 -1.40
N LYS A 127 13.51 5.61 -1.94
CA LYS A 127 13.13 5.34 -3.34
C LYS A 127 11.62 5.50 -3.56
N LEU A 128 10.81 4.97 -2.66
CA LEU A 128 9.34 4.96 -2.74
C LEU A 128 8.74 6.37 -2.64
N THR A 129 9.32 7.23 -1.81
CA THR A 129 8.85 8.62 -1.64
C THR A 129 9.50 9.61 -2.60
N GLY A 130 10.40 9.16 -3.48
CA GLY A 130 11.14 10.04 -4.39
C GLY A 130 12.12 11.00 -3.69
N LEU A 131 12.47 10.73 -2.43
CA LEU A 131 13.44 11.53 -1.67
C LEU A 131 14.89 11.28 -2.12
N ILE A 132 15.12 10.28 -2.98
CA ILE A 132 16.32 10.18 -3.82
C ILE A 132 16.00 10.80 -5.17
N SER A 133 16.21 12.10 -5.31
CA SER A 133 16.41 12.73 -6.61
C SER A 133 17.78 12.28 -7.12
N GLN A 134 17.83 11.59 -8.26
CA GLN A 134 19.01 11.52 -9.11
C GLN A 134 18.66 12.16 -10.44
#